data_AF-A0A949AKG8-F1
#
_entry.id   AF-A0A949AKG8-F1
#
_cell.length_a   1.000
_cell.length_b   1.000
_cell.length_c   1.000
_cell.angle_alpha   90.00
_cell.angle_beta   90.00
_cell.angle_gamma   90.00
#
_symmetry.space_group_name_H-M   'P 1'
#
loop_
_entity.id
_entity.type
_entity.pdbx_description
1 polymer ?
#
loop_
_entity_poly.entity_id
_entity_poly.type
_entity_poly.pdbx_seq_one_letter_code
_entity_poly.pdbx_strand_id
1 'polypeptide(L)'
;FNAADTDIKLYGNLQNFKKPTIDIQASSDKVDIETFTKLFPVIEEKAKLKISGLTSASLGYNGKIKDISPKNISASFDLAQAKIKLKFLPETITDINGKINYLNDVITWEQLKGKYKEAPFSLTGTLENLSRPTVLTGFASDKLNFSTEIRPLREAFRIISLKGSFLRSIYDITGDVHFFTDASPDIDLRGVLTLDLEQIANSLTSLPFIINSPNILSLLNKLSPVGTVALEALYKGKHDDWRSWQLVLKASAPNVSLDKTLFENVILSYEQRDLHVSKFDFNCNLYDGILNFSSTADLTQESIPSKINTSFNNINLSLLKKGLNLKNKLSGKGSLNVNLTCPIKSAKKANGSGSLSIKEGYIWHWNILESITNAILIPEFQKVYFTDASASFIIENEKIFTDNALLVGNTVDLTGIGWIDFSKRINFSITPHFSQAVIMQSNSFKKAPTSLLTQAITVNLTGTLSKPVHKVETSPFKVIEGTTELLKEGIGNILGGFF
;
A
#
# COMPACT_ATOMS: atom_id res chain seq x y z
N PHE A 1 37.10 -32.75 41.79
CA PHE A 1 37.27 -33.98 40.97
C PHE A 1 37.13 -33.59 39.51
N ASN A 2 37.65 -34.38 38.58
CA ASN A 2 37.54 -34.11 37.15
C ASN A 2 36.46 -35.01 36.52
N ALA A 3 35.56 -34.42 35.73
CA ALA A 3 34.54 -35.16 34.99
C ALA A 3 34.34 -34.51 33.61
N ALA A 4 34.45 -35.30 32.53
CA ALA A 4 34.32 -34.81 31.15
C ALA A 4 35.22 -33.57 30.88
N ASP A 5 36.51 -33.68 31.22
CA ASP A 5 37.52 -32.63 31.07
C ASP A 5 37.20 -31.32 31.80
N THR A 6 36.31 -31.38 32.80
CA THR A 6 35.87 -30.24 33.60
C THR A 6 36.26 -30.46 35.06
N ASP A 7 36.97 -29.48 35.63
CA ASP A 7 37.30 -29.49 37.05
C ASP A 7 36.10 -29.01 37.89
N ILE A 8 35.62 -29.88 38.78
CA ILE A 8 34.45 -29.63 39.63
C ILE A 8 34.90 -29.56 41.09
N LYS A 9 34.62 -28.42 41.72
CA LYS A 9 34.69 -28.20 43.18
C LYS A 9 33.33 -28.58 43.75
N LEU A 10 33.29 -29.46 44.74
CA LEU A 10 32.05 -29.93 45.36
C LEU A 10 32.18 -29.81 46.88
N TYR A 11 31.20 -29.19 47.51
CA TYR A 11 31.09 -29.04 48.95
C TYR A 11 29.66 -29.29 49.38
N GLY A 12 29.46 -29.79 50.60
CA GLY A 12 28.12 -29.96 51.11
C GLY A 12 28.05 -30.43 52.55
N ASN A 13 26.86 -30.34 53.12
CA ASN A 13 26.52 -30.76 54.46
C ASN A 13 25.33 -31.72 54.44
N LEU A 14 25.42 -32.81 55.21
CA LEU A 14 24.34 -33.77 55.40
C LEU A 14 23.82 -33.65 56.83
N GLN A 15 22.53 -33.41 56.98
CA GLN A 15 21.87 -33.26 58.27
C GLN A 15 20.70 -34.24 58.41
N ASN A 16 20.31 -34.52 59.66
CA ASN A 16 19.14 -35.31 60.02
C ASN A 16 19.11 -36.73 59.39
N PHE A 17 20.01 -37.63 59.80
CA PHE A 17 20.13 -39.00 59.25
C PHE A 17 18.84 -39.83 59.24
N LYS A 18 17.84 -39.53 60.08
CA LYS A 18 16.52 -40.18 60.04
C LYS A 18 15.64 -39.70 58.87
N LYS A 19 15.77 -38.43 58.50
CA LYS A 19 15.10 -37.78 57.37
C LYS A 19 16.11 -36.88 56.65
N PRO A 20 17.07 -37.47 55.92
CA PRO A 20 18.28 -36.78 55.50
C PRO A 20 17.98 -35.60 54.59
N THR A 21 18.54 -34.46 54.95
CA THR A 21 18.58 -33.22 54.17
C THR A 21 20.01 -32.90 53.81
N ILE A 22 20.22 -32.48 52.57
CA ILE A 22 21.54 -32.13 52.04
C ILE A 22 21.53 -30.70 51.54
N ASP A 23 22.61 -30.00 51.81
CA ASP A 23 22.98 -28.74 51.18
C ASP A 23 24.27 -29.01 50.41
N ILE A 24 24.19 -29.08 49.09
CA ILE A 24 25.29 -29.39 48.19
C ILE A 24 25.49 -28.22 47.26
N GLN A 25 26.74 -27.84 47.06
CA GLN A 25 27.13 -26.85 46.06
C GLN A 25 28.28 -27.42 45.22
N ALA A 26 28.14 -27.30 43.91
CA ALA A 26 29.12 -27.72 42.93
C ALA A 26 29.47 -26.52 42.05
N SER A 27 30.75 -26.26 41.81
CA SER A 27 31.17 -25.18 40.92
C SER A 27 32.32 -25.60 40.02
N SER A 28 32.36 -25.01 38.83
CA SER A 28 33.46 -25.14 37.89
C SER A 28 33.75 -23.78 37.25
N ASP A 29 35.03 -23.42 37.19
CA ASP A 29 35.47 -22.14 36.64
C ASP A 29 35.49 -22.17 35.10
N LYS A 30 35.54 -23.36 34.50
CA LYS A 30 35.58 -23.56 33.05
C LYS A 30 34.94 -24.89 32.66
N VAL A 31 33.77 -24.79 32.04
CA VAL A 31 33.02 -25.89 31.45
C VAL A 31 32.95 -25.68 29.95
N ASP A 32 33.34 -26.71 29.19
CA ASP A 32 33.12 -26.75 27.74
C ASP A 32 31.66 -27.15 27.45
N ILE A 33 30.89 -26.21 26.89
CA ILE A 33 29.44 -26.38 26.71
C ILE A 33 29.17 -27.53 25.73
N GLU A 34 29.97 -27.68 24.68
CA GLU A 34 29.77 -28.71 23.65
C GLU A 34 30.01 -30.12 24.21
N THR A 35 30.99 -30.27 25.09
CA THR A 35 31.26 -31.52 25.80
C THR A 35 30.13 -31.84 26.77
N PHE A 36 29.60 -30.83 27.47
CA PHE A 36 28.48 -31.00 28.39
C PHE A 36 27.16 -31.34 27.65
N THR A 37 26.85 -30.71 26.52
CA THR A 37 25.61 -31.00 25.75
C THR A 37 25.58 -32.43 25.21
N LYS A 38 26.74 -33.05 24.92
CA LYS A 38 26.84 -34.46 24.53
C LYS A 38 26.35 -35.43 25.62
N LEU A 39 26.39 -35.03 26.89
CA LEU A 39 25.84 -35.81 28.01
C LEU A 39 24.30 -35.78 28.05
N PHE A 40 23.70 -34.77 27.40
CA PHE A 40 22.26 -34.53 27.39
C PHE A 40 21.74 -34.33 25.95
N PRO A 41 21.81 -35.36 25.09
CA PRO A 41 21.46 -35.25 23.67
C PRO A 41 20.01 -34.78 23.42
N VAL A 42 19.12 -35.01 24.39
CA VAL A 42 17.72 -34.55 24.39
C VAL A 42 17.62 -33.02 24.20
N ILE A 43 18.60 -32.24 24.67
CA ILE A 43 18.63 -30.79 24.50
C ILE A 43 18.71 -30.44 23.01
N GLU A 44 19.63 -31.04 22.27
CA GLU A 44 19.80 -30.79 20.83
C GLU A 44 18.61 -31.31 20.01
N GLU A 45 18.09 -32.49 20.36
CA GLU A 45 16.96 -33.12 19.66
C GLU A 45 15.68 -32.31 19.78
N LYS A 46 15.29 -31.93 21.01
CA LYS A 46 14.03 -31.21 21.27
C LYS A 46 14.12 -29.75 20.91
N ALA A 47 15.20 -29.06 21.30
CA ALA A 47 15.33 -27.63 21.09
C ALA A 47 15.84 -27.27 19.68
N LYS A 48 16.23 -28.28 18.87
CA LYS A 48 16.68 -28.11 17.48
C LYS A 48 17.78 -27.04 17.35
N LEU A 49 18.68 -27.01 18.32
CA LEU A 49 19.77 -26.03 18.44
C LEU A 49 21.07 -26.73 18.82
N LYS A 50 22.20 -26.11 18.45
CA LYS A 50 23.53 -26.51 18.90
C LYS A 50 24.16 -25.36 19.66
N ILE A 51 24.75 -25.65 20.81
CA ILE A 51 25.45 -24.66 21.65
C ILE A 51 26.89 -25.11 21.82
N SER A 52 27.83 -24.18 21.72
CA SER A 52 29.24 -24.41 22.04
C SER A 52 29.87 -23.18 22.69
N GLY A 53 31.09 -23.32 23.20
CA GLY A 53 31.83 -22.27 23.90
C GLY A 53 32.11 -22.63 25.35
N LEU A 54 32.46 -21.62 26.15
CA LEU A 54 32.88 -21.79 27.53
C LEU A 54 31.87 -21.14 28.49
N THR A 55 31.73 -21.73 29.67
CA THR A 55 30.97 -21.14 30.77
C THR A 55 31.63 -21.44 32.11
N SER A 56 31.54 -20.54 33.08
CA SER A 56 31.60 -20.97 34.48
C SER A 56 30.24 -21.56 34.87
N ALA A 57 30.19 -22.46 35.84
CA ALA A 57 28.94 -23.01 36.34
C ALA A 57 28.98 -23.12 37.86
N SER A 58 27.88 -22.76 38.51
CA SER A 58 27.63 -23.01 39.92
C SER A 58 26.25 -23.63 40.07
N LEU A 59 26.16 -24.75 40.78
CA LEU A 59 24.96 -25.52 41.05
C LEU A 59 24.81 -25.65 42.56
N GLY A 60 23.60 -25.48 43.06
CA GLY A 60 23.24 -25.67 44.46
C GLY A 60 22.01 -26.56 44.58
N TYR A 61 21.98 -27.41 45.59
CA TYR A 61 20.81 -28.19 45.99
C TYR A 61 20.67 -28.16 47.50
N ASN A 62 19.54 -27.65 48.00
CA ASN A 62 19.23 -27.64 49.43
C ASN A 62 17.87 -28.30 49.68
N GLY A 63 17.86 -29.58 50.05
CA GLY A 63 16.61 -30.32 50.22
C GLY A 63 16.75 -31.75 50.72
N LYS A 64 15.62 -32.47 50.76
CA LYS A 64 15.58 -33.88 51.18
C LYS A 64 16.16 -34.78 50.08
N ILE A 65 16.95 -35.79 50.45
CA ILE A 65 17.56 -36.70 49.46
C ILE A 65 16.50 -37.51 48.68
N LYS A 66 15.42 -37.93 49.36
CA LYS A 66 14.38 -38.78 48.77
C LYS A 66 13.30 -38.03 47.98
N ASP A 67 13.36 -36.70 47.96
CA ASP A 67 12.33 -35.83 47.41
C ASP A 67 12.99 -34.60 46.78
N ILE A 68 13.62 -34.82 45.62
CA ILE A 68 14.31 -33.78 44.86
C ILE A 68 13.25 -32.89 44.21
N SER A 69 13.08 -31.70 44.77
CA SER A 69 12.21 -30.67 44.21
C SER A 69 13.03 -29.69 43.37
N PRO A 70 12.57 -29.29 42.16
CA PRO A 70 13.18 -28.22 41.38
C PRO A 70 13.32 -26.90 42.15
N LYS A 71 12.41 -26.62 43.09
CA LYS A 71 12.45 -25.42 43.96
C LYS A 71 13.67 -25.37 44.87
N ASN A 72 14.30 -26.50 45.12
CA ASN A 72 15.48 -26.61 45.98
C ASN A 72 16.79 -26.55 45.20
N ILE A 73 16.73 -26.39 43.87
CA ILE A 73 17.89 -26.31 42.99
C ILE A 73 18.12 -24.84 42.64
N SER A 74 19.39 -24.43 42.68
CA SER A 74 19.87 -23.17 42.12
C SER A 74 20.96 -23.44 41.09
N ALA A 75 20.98 -22.72 39.99
CA ALA A 75 22.08 -22.77 39.03
C ALA A 75 22.46 -21.36 38.57
N SER A 76 23.74 -21.16 38.27
CA SER A 76 24.28 -19.91 37.73
C SER A 76 25.34 -20.27 36.69
N PHE A 77 25.21 -19.71 35.50
CA PHE A 77 26.12 -19.94 34.38
C PHE A 77 26.60 -18.58 33.85
N ASP A 78 27.90 -18.32 33.91
CA ASP A 78 28.48 -17.13 33.27
C ASP A 78 29.08 -17.55 31.92
N LEU A 79 28.36 -17.22 30.85
CA LEU A 79 28.74 -17.54 29.48
C LEU A 79 29.89 -16.64 29.02
N ALA A 80 30.89 -17.26 28.40
CA ALA A 80 32.02 -16.57 27.80
C ALA A 80 32.25 -17.08 26.36
N GLN A 81 32.07 -16.17 25.39
CA GLN A 81 32.25 -16.46 23.96
C GLN A 81 31.43 -17.66 23.45
N ALA A 82 30.22 -17.83 23.99
CA ALA A 82 29.34 -18.90 23.57
C ALA A 82 28.80 -18.66 22.15
N LYS A 83 28.43 -19.76 21.48
CA LYS A 83 27.89 -19.77 20.12
C LYS A 83 26.62 -20.60 20.10
N ILE A 84 25.60 -20.11 19.37
CA ILE A 84 24.34 -20.83 19.18
C ILE A 84 24.04 -20.93 17.69
N LYS A 85 23.87 -22.16 17.21
CA LYS A 85 23.36 -22.44 15.86
C LYS A 85 21.92 -22.93 15.95
N LEU A 86 21.00 -22.14 15.40
CA LEU A 86 19.58 -22.45 15.27
C LEU A 86 19.30 -23.00 13.87
N LYS A 87 18.50 -24.07 13.74
CA LYS A 87 18.16 -24.66 12.42
C LYS A 87 17.44 -23.69 11.48
N PHE A 88 16.69 -22.75 12.02
CA PHE A 88 15.90 -21.78 11.26
C PHE A 88 16.65 -20.47 10.95
N LEU A 89 17.85 -20.26 11.51
CA LEU A 89 18.68 -19.10 11.18
C LEU A 89 19.81 -19.48 10.22
N PRO A 90 20.03 -18.70 9.15
CA PRO A 90 21.06 -19.01 8.16
C PRO A 90 22.47 -18.97 8.76
N GLU A 91 22.71 -18.05 9.71
CA GLU A 91 24.02 -17.82 10.34
C GLU A 91 24.00 -18.17 11.83
N THR A 92 25.19 -18.38 12.39
CA THR A 92 25.39 -18.68 13.82
C THR A 92 25.36 -17.39 14.63
N ILE A 93 24.76 -17.43 15.82
CA ILE A 93 24.89 -16.35 16.80
C ILE A 93 26.20 -16.56 17.55
N THR A 94 27.06 -15.55 17.60
CA THR A 94 28.43 -15.64 18.14
C THR A 94 28.66 -14.64 19.27
N ASP A 95 29.81 -14.77 19.93
CA ASP A 95 30.27 -13.87 20.99
C ASP A 95 29.21 -13.67 22.10
N ILE A 96 28.49 -14.75 22.44
CA ILE A 96 27.46 -14.69 23.49
C ILE A 96 28.15 -14.64 24.85
N ASN A 97 27.94 -13.55 25.57
CA ASN A 97 28.50 -13.31 26.90
C ASN A 97 27.38 -12.82 27.82
N GLY A 98 27.42 -13.21 29.09
CA GLY A 98 26.47 -12.76 30.10
C GLY A 98 26.07 -13.91 31.02
N LYS A 99 25.01 -13.71 31.81
CA LYS A 99 24.68 -14.62 32.90
C LYS A 99 23.32 -15.27 32.71
N ILE A 100 23.22 -16.56 33.02
CA ILE A 100 21.96 -17.30 33.10
C ILE A 100 21.84 -17.86 34.52
N ASN A 101 20.74 -17.56 35.20
CA ASN A 101 20.45 -18.08 36.53
C ASN A 101 19.19 -18.95 36.51
N TYR A 102 19.15 -19.96 37.36
CA TYR A 102 17.96 -20.72 37.71
C TYR A 102 17.77 -20.66 39.21
N LEU A 103 16.61 -20.23 39.68
CA LEU A 103 16.25 -20.25 41.10
C LEU A 103 14.73 -20.27 41.23
N ASN A 104 14.19 -21.12 42.12
CA ASN A 104 12.77 -21.15 42.47
C ASN A 104 11.82 -21.26 41.26
N ASP A 105 12.13 -22.14 40.29
CA ASP A 105 11.33 -22.32 39.07
C ASP A 105 11.32 -21.09 38.13
N VAL A 106 12.32 -20.22 38.26
CA VAL A 106 12.55 -19.07 37.39
C VAL A 106 13.92 -19.19 36.76
N ILE A 107 13.97 -19.03 35.43
CA ILE A 107 15.22 -18.85 34.68
C ILE A 107 15.35 -17.37 34.35
N THR A 108 16.47 -16.73 34.71
CA THR A 108 16.77 -15.36 34.29
C THR A 108 17.97 -15.36 33.37
N TRP A 109 17.97 -14.47 32.37
CA TRP A 109 19.16 -14.15 31.60
C TRP A 109 19.44 -12.66 31.70
N GLU A 110 20.62 -12.34 32.16
CA GLU A 110 21.02 -10.99 32.54
C GLU A 110 22.12 -10.51 31.61
N GLN A 111 21.84 -9.40 30.91
CA GLN A 111 22.79 -8.72 30.04
C GLN A 111 23.47 -9.65 29.03
N LEU A 112 22.74 -10.60 28.47
CA LEU A 112 23.27 -11.44 27.38
C LEU A 112 23.57 -10.54 26.19
N LYS A 113 24.85 -10.45 25.82
CA LYS A 113 25.33 -9.71 24.66
C LYS A 113 25.85 -10.71 23.64
N GLY A 114 25.62 -10.46 22.36
CA GLY A 114 26.12 -11.32 21.30
C GLY A 114 26.17 -10.58 19.97
N LYS A 115 26.50 -11.32 18.90
CA LYS A 115 26.49 -10.84 17.53
C LYS A 115 25.68 -11.76 16.63
N TYR A 116 24.98 -11.16 15.68
CA TYR A 116 24.36 -11.86 14.56
C TYR A 116 24.68 -11.10 13.28
N LYS A 117 25.36 -11.76 12.33
CA LYS A 117 25.89 -11.11 11.11
C LYS A 117 26.76 -9.88 11.41
N GLU A 118 27.66 -9.99 12.38
CA GLU A 118 28.48 -8.89 12.94
C GLU A 118 27.70 -7.78 13.66
N ALA A 119 26.38 -7.74 13.60
CA ALA A 119 25.59 -6.75 14.32
C ALA A 119 25.48 -7.13 15.81
N PRO A 120 25.92 -6.25 16.73
CA PRO A 120 25.80 -6.52 18.15
C PRO A 120 24.36 -6.40 18.62
N PHE A 121 23.98 -7.24 19.59
CA PHE A 121 22.71 -7.14 20.29
C PHE A 121 22.87 -7.39 21.79
N SER A 122 21.84 -7.01 22.53
CA SER A 122 21.67 -7.33 23.94
C SER A 122 20.29 -7.94 24.18
N LEU A 123 20.21 -8.85 25.16
CA LEU A 123 19.03 -9.59 25.54
C LEU A 123 18.98 -9.70 27.07
N THR A 124 17.82 -9.45 27.67
CA THR A 124 17.59 -9.63 29.10
C THR A 124 16.16 -10.09 29.31
N GLY A 125 15.91 -10.96 30.29
CA GLY A 125 14.58 -11.50 30.46
C GLY A 125 14.49 -12.61 31.48
N THR A 126 13.27 -13.14 31.61
CA THR A 126 12.90 -14.21 32.53
C THR A 126 11.98 -15.21 31.86
N LEU A 127 12.11 -16.47 32.27
CA LEU A 127 11.18 -17.55 32.00
C LEU A 127 10.69 -18.05 33.35
N GLU A 128 9.42 -17.81 33.63
CA GLU A 128 8.79 -18.09 34.92
C GLU A 128 7.74 -19.19 34.79
N ASN A 129 7.50 -19.91 35.89
CA ASN A 129 6.45 -20.92 36.01
C ASN A 129 6.60 -22.01 34.94
N LEU A 130 7.62 -22.87 35.05
CA LEU A 130 7.94 -23.85 34.00
C LEU A 130 6.80 -24.83 33.68
N SER A 131 5.83 -24.97 34.59
CA SER A 131 4.60 -25.74 34.37
C SER A 131 3.60 -25.04 33.42
N ARG A 132 3.59 -23.70 33.40
CA ARG A 132 2.79 -22.82 32.54
C ARG A 132 3.64 -21.60 32.18
N PRO A 133 4.61 -21.79 31.26
CA PRO A 133 5.70 -20.85 31.09
C PRO A 133 5.20 -19.46 30.69
N THR A 134 5.81 -18.44 31.27
CA THR A 134 5.70 -17.05 30.81
C THR A 134 7.10 -16.56 30.49
N VAL A 135 7.30 -16.08 29.27
CA VAL A 135 8.55 -15.53 28.77
C VAL A 135 8.44 -14.02 28.76
N LEU A 136 9.24 -13.34 29.57
CA LEU A 136 9.43 -11.90 29.54
C LEU A 136 10.81 -11.63 28.94
N THR A 137 10.90 -10.88 27.85
CA THR A 137 12.21 -10.55 27.29
C THR A 137 12.28 -9.16 26.69
N GLY A 138 13.39 -8.49 26.92
CA GLY A 138 13.83 -7.29 26.24
C GLY A 138 15.00 -7.63 25.31
N PHE A 139 14.93 -7.15 24.07
CA PHE A 139 15.98 -7.23 23.07
C PHE A 139 16.33 -5.83 22.60
N ALA A 140 17.61 -5.56 22.37
CA ALA A 140 18.06 -4.29 21.80
C ALA A 140 19.25 -4.49 20.87
N SER A 141 19.17 -3.89 19.67
CA SER A 141 20.25 -3.67 18.72
C SER A 141 20.18 -2.24 18.18
N ASP A 142 21.07 -1.92 17.24
CA ASP A 142 21.09 -0.65 16.50
C ASP A 142 19.80 -0.38 15.70
N LYS A 143 19.17 -1.44 15.17
CA LYS A 143 18.01 -1.35 14.27
C LYS A 143 16.72 -1.85 14.87
N LEU A 144 16.77 -2.68 15.90
CA LEU A 144 15.60 -3.35 16.45
C LEU A 144 15.67 -3.33 17.97
N ASN A 145 14.61 -2.87 18.61
CA ASN A 145 14.39 -3.13 20.02
C ASN A 145 12.98 -3.67 20.22
N PHE A 146 12.82 -4.57 21.18
CA PHE A 146 11.50 -4.99 21.61
C PHE A 146 11.49 -5.41 23.07
N SER A 147 10.32 -5.29 23.68
CA SER A 147 9.94 -5.95 24.92
C SER A 147 8.72 -6.82 24.64
N THR A 148 8.72 -8.04 25.16
CA THR A 148 7.61 -8.97 24.94
C THR A 148 7.28 -9.79 26.18
N GLU A 149 6.00 -10.10 26.32
CA GLU A 149 5.45 -11.12 27.21
C GLU A 149 4.75 -12.18 26.33
N ILE A 150 5.26 -13.40 26.36
CA ILE A 150 4.72 -14.54 25.61
C ILE A 150 4.35 -15.66 26.57
N ARG A 151 3.19 -16.27 26.36
CA ARG A 151 2.74 -17.46 27.09
C ARG A 151 2.65 -18.64 26.13
N PRO A 152 3.66 -19.52 26.10
CA PRO A 152 3.58 -20.77 25.36
C PRO A 152 2.47 -21.66 25.91
N LEU A 153 1.70 -22.25 25.01
CA LEU A 153 0.70 -23.27 25.24
C LEU A 153 1.11 -24.53 24.46
N ARG A 154 0.41 -25.64 24.65
CA ARG A 154 0.80 -26.93 24.04
C ARG A 154 0.92 -26.86 22.51
N GLU A 155 -0.10 -26.31 21.85
CA GLU A 155 -0.21 -26.20 20.39
C GLU A 155 -0.44 -24.75 19.96
N ALA A 156 -0.05 -23.79 20.81
CA ALA A 156 -0.22 -22.37 20.53
C ALA A 156 0.79 -21.55 21.32
N PHE A 157 0.92 -20.27 21.01
CA PHE A 157 1.44 -19.29 21.95
C PHE A 157 0.62 -18.01 21.89
N ARG A 158 0.50 -17.37 23.04
CA ARG A 158 -0.14 -16.06 23.19
C ARG A 158 0.91 -14.98 23.33
N ILE A 159 0.86 -13.98 22.47
CA ILE A 159 1.58 -12.71 22.57
C ILE A 159 0.73 -11.77 23.42
N ILE A 160 1.05 -11.66 24.71
CA ILE A 160 0.36 -10.74 25.63
C ILE A 160 0.75 -9.30 25.29
N SER A 161 2.02 -9.09 24.94
CA SER A 161 2.56 -7.81 24.51
C SER A 161 3.81 -8.05 23.66
N LEU A 162 3.95 -7.31 22.56
CA LEU A 162 5.16 -7.18 21.77
C LEU A 162 5.27 -5.72 21.35
N LYS A 163 6.12 -4.96 22.05
CA LYS A 163 6.27 -3.52 21.86
C LYS A 163 7.71 -3.19 21.54
N GLY A 164 7.93 -2.20 20.69
CA GLY A 164 9.29 -1.77 20.39
C GLY A 164 9.38 -0.88 19.16
N SER A 165 10.58 -0.80 18.62
CA SER A 165 10.83 -0.11 17.38
C SER A 165 11.74 -0.89 16.44
N PHE A 166 11.45 -0.79 15.16
CA PHE A 166 12.33 -1.19 14.08
C PHE A 166 12.72 0.09 13.32
N LEU A 167 13.98 0.48 13.46
CA LEU A 167 14.48 1.79 13.03
C LEU A 167 13.62 2.92 13.66
N ARG A 168 13.09 3.84 12.85
CA ARG A 168 12.16 4.92 13.27
C ARG A 168 10.70 4.50 13.34
N SER A 169 10.38 3.23 13.06
CA SER A 169 9.00 2.73 13.12
C SER A 169 8.71 2.08 14.47
N ILE A 170 7.55 2.37 15.06
CA ILE A 170 7.12 1.88 16.37
C ILE A 170 6.00 0.86 16.17
N TYR A 171 5.95 -0.17 17.00
CA TYR A 171 4.87 -1.16 17.01
C TYR A 171 4.45 -1.57 18.42
N ASP A 172 3.18 -1.90 18.56
CA ASP A 172 2.56 -2.53 19.73
C ASP A 172 1.61 -3.62 19.22
N ILE A 173 1.97 -4.88 19.46
CA ILE A 173 1.32 -6.05 18.88
C ILE A 173 0.89 -7.01 19.99
N THR A 174 -0.29 -7.59 19.82
CA THR A 174 -0.85 -8.65 20.66
C THR A 174 -1.47 -9.71 19.76
N GLY A 175 -1.68 -10.91 20.28
CA GLY A 175 -2.37 -11.94 19.52
C GLY A 175 -2.05 -13.36 19.94
N ASP A 176 -2.49 -14.30 19.12
CA ASP A 176 -2.37 -15.74 19.32
C ASP A 176 -1.92 -16.41 18.02
N VAL A 177 -1.09 -17.43 18.14
CA VAL A 177 -0.70 -18.31 17.02
C VAL A 177 -0.97 -19.74 17.43
N HIS A 178 -1.77 -20.45 16.63
CA HIS A 178 -2.10 -21.85 16.82
C HIS A 178 -1.38 -22.70 15.77
N PHE A 179 -0.71 -23.75 16.22
CA PHE A 179 0.01 -24.68 15.39
C PHE A 179 -0.80 -25.97 15.22
N PHE A 180 -0.66 -26.58 14.05
CA PHE A 180 -1.28 -27.86 13.73
C PHE A 180 -0.20 -28.79 13.16
N THR A 181 -0.30 -30.10 13.46
CA THR A 181 0.72 -31.08 13.05
C THR A 181 0.94 -31.13 11.54
N ASP A 182 -0.15 -31.00 10.77
CA ASP A 182 -0.14 -31.17 9.30
C ASP A 182 -0.80 -30.00 8.56
N ALA A 183 -0.83 -28.81 9.17
CA ALA A 183 -1.39 -27.62 8.54
C ALA A 183 -0.65 -26.34 8.92
N SER A 184 -0.74 -25.34 8.04
CA SER A 184 -0.20 -24.01 8.29
C SER A 184 -0.80 -23.39 9.55
N PRO A 185 0.01 -22.65 10.34
CA PRO A 185 -0.46 -22.02 11.57
C PRO A 185 -1.62 -21.07 11.32
N ASP A 186 -2.59 -21.08 12.23
CA ASP A 186 -3.64 -20.06 12.28
C ASP A 186 -3.18 -18.93 13.21
N ILE A 187 -3.20 -17.71 12.68
CA ILE A 187 -2.60 -16.55 13.33
C ILE A 187 -3.73 -15.53 13.55
N ASP A 188 -3.82 -14.94 14.73
CA ASP A 188 -4.74 -13.84 15.07
C ASP A 188 -3.91 -12.74 15.74
N LEU A 189 -3.62 -11.66 15.02
CA LEU A 189 -2.78 -10.55 15.46
C LEU A 189 -3.57 -9.25 15.42
N ARG A 190 -3.32 -8.41 16.42
CA ARG A 190 -3.81 -7.05 16.51
C ARG A 190 -2.65 -6.14 16.85
N GLY A 191 -2.54 -5.02 16.18
CA GLY A 191 -1.47 -4.09 16.49
C GLY A 191 -1.74 -2.66 16.07
N VAL A 192 -1.03 -1.76 16.75
CA VAL A 192 -0.91 -0.35 16.43
C VAL A 192 0.54 -0.09 16.04
N LEU A 193 0.74 0.54 14.89
CA LEU A 193 2.04 0.80 14.31
C LEU A 193 2.15 2.27 13.92
N THR A 194 3.35 2.83 14.04
CA THR A 194 3.74 4.09 13.43
C THR A 194 4.88 3.79 12.47
N LEU A 195 4.64 3.96 11.18
CA LEU A 195 5.53 3.53 10.11
C LEU A 195 6.22 4.73 9.48
N ASP A 196 7.55 4.69 9.41
CA ASP A 196 8.36 5.63 8.63
C ASP A 196 8.55 5.06 7.22
N LEU A 197 7.83 5.62 6.24
CA LEU A 197 7.75 5.06 4.90
C LEU A 197 9.10 5.05 4.16
N GLU A 198 9.92 6.06 4.39
CA GLU A 198 11.23 6.19 3.75
C GLU A 198 12.17 5.08 4.23
N GLN A 199 12.29 4.91 5.55
CA GLN A 199 13.14 3.87 6.12
C GLN A 199 12.65 2.46 5.81
N ILE A 200 11.34 2.24 5.83
CA ILE A 200 10.76 0.94 5.47
C ILE A 200 11.08 0.64 4.01
N ALA A 201 10.84 1.59 3.09
CA ALA A 201 11.16 1.38 1.67
C ALA A 201 12.64 1.05 1.48
N ASN A 202 13.54 1.82 2.09
CA ASN A 202 15.00 1.57 2.02
C ASN A 202 15.41 0.23 2.63
N SER A 203 14.70 -0.25 3.66
CA SER A 203 14.97 -1.55 4.28
C SER A 203 14.47 -2.69 3.42
N LEU A 204 13.27 -2.55 2.84
CA LEU A 204 12.66 -3.55 1.97
C LEU A 204 13.48 -3.82 0.71
N THR A 205 14.09 -2.79 0.11
CA THR A 205 14.94 -2.95 -1.09
C THR A 205 16.17 -3.82 -0.86
N SER A 206 16.57 -4.06 0.39
CA SER A 206 17.67 -4.96 0.75
C SER A 206 17.26 -6.43 0.94
N LEU A 207 15.97 -6.74 0.97
CA LEU A 207 15.49 -8.09 1.26
C LEU A 207 15.54 -8.99 0.00
N PRO A 208 16.09 -10.22 0.08
CA PRO A 208 16.24 -11.09 -1.08
C PRO A 208 14.95 -11.33 -1.88
N PHE A 209 13.80 -11.46 -1.22
CA PHE A 209 12.52 -11.68 -1.90
C PHE A 209 12.04 -10.44 -2.68
N ILE A 210 12.41 -9.23 -2.24
CA ILE A 210 12.13 -7.97 -2.96
C ILE A 210 13.12 -7.79 -4.11
N ILE A 211 14.40 -8.06 -3.88
CA ILE A 211 15.46 -8.02 -4.91
C ILE A 211 15.10 -8.96 -6.07
N ASN A 212 14.59 -10.15 -5.76
CA ASN A 212 14.15 -11.14 -6.74
C ASN A 212 12.78 -10.82 -7.37
N SER A 213 12.17 -9.68 -7.04
CA SER A 213 10.89 -9.21 -7.56
C SER A 213 11.04 -7.85 -8.29
N PRO A 214 11.51 -7.83 -9.56
CA PRO A 214 11.84 -6.59 -10.28
C PRO A 214 10.69 -5.57 -10.36
N ASN A 215 9.45 -6.06 -10.43
CA ASN A 215 8.26 -5.22 -10.47
C ASN A 215 8.03 -4.45 -9.17
N ILE A 216 8.30 -5.08 -8.02
CA ILE A 216 8.15 -4.44 -6.70
C ILE A 216 9.30 -3.45 -6.48
N LEU A 217 10.53 -3.87 -6.80
CA LEU A 217 11.71 -3.01 -6.67
C LEU A 217 11.60 -1.74 -7.54
N SER A 218 11.19 -1.90 -8.80
CA SER A 218 10.97 -0.75 -9.70
C SER A 218 9.85 0.17 -9.22
N LEU A 219 8.77 -0.39 -8.65
CA LEU A 219 7.70 0.40 -8.05
C LEU A 219 8.17 1.19 -6.82
N LEU A 220 8.88 0.55 -5.88
CA LEU A 220 9.41 1.22 -4.68
C LEU A 220 10.38 2.35 -5.06
N ASN A 221 11.29 2.09 -6.00
CA ASN A 221 12.25 3.10 -6.47
C ASN A 221 11.54 4.27 -7.16
N LYS A 222 10.53 3.99 -7.99
CA LYS A 222 9.75 5.03 -8.67
C LYS A 222 8.94 5.87 -7.68
N LEU A 223 8.25 5.22 -6.74
CA LEU A 223 7.39 5.92 -5.79
C LEU A 223 8.19 6.68 -4.74
N SER A 224 9.36 6.17 -4.31
CA SER A 224 10.20 6.81 -3.28
C SER A 224 9.37 7.37 -2.10
N PRO A 225 8.61 6.51 -1.41
CA PRO A 225 7.58 6.96 -0.48
C PRO A 225 8.20 7.65 0.75
N VAL A 226 7.63 8.78 1.15
CA VAL A 226 8.08 9.56 2.33
C VAL A 226 6.86 9.94 3.17
N GLY A 227 7.02 9.90 4.49
CA GLY A 227 5.98 10.29 5.45
C GLY A 227 5.91 9.32 6.62
N THR A 228 5.10 9.69 7.60
CA THR A 228 4.82 8.86 8.79
C THR A 228 3.36 8.46 8.78
N VAL A 229 3.10 7.16 8.86
CA VAL A 229 1.75 6.58 8.82
C VAL A 229 1.43 5.92 10.15
N ALA A 230 0.35 6.36 10.80
CA ALA A 230 -0.26 5.63 11.90
C ALA A 230 -1.16 4.53 11.32
N LEU A 231 -0.98 3.29 11.76
CA LEU A 231 -1.68 2.11 11.26
C LEU A 231 -2.24 1.29 12.42
N GLU A 232 -3.54 1.02 12.40
CA GLU A 232 -4.17 -0.03 13.18
C GLU A 232 -4.42 -1.23 12.28
N ALA A 233 -4.01 -2.41 12.72
CA ALA A 233 -4.13 -3.64 11.95
C ALA A 233 -4.74 -4.76 12.80
N LEU A 234 -5.65 -5.51 12.19
CA LEU A 234 -6.09 -6.82 12.63
C LEU A 234 -5.85 -7.78 11.49
N TYR A 235 -5.16 -8.88 11.77
CA TYR A 235 -4.93 -9.96 10.84
C TYR A 235 -5.37 -11.27 11.47
N LYS A 236 -6.21 -12.02 10.78
CA LYS A 236 -6.55 -13.39 11.17
C LYS A 236 -6.56 -14.35 9.98
N GLY A 237 -5.92 -15.51 10.14
CA GLY A 237 -5.92 -16.59 9.16
C GLY A 237 -4.57 -17.23 8.95
N LYS A 238 -4.49 -18.10 7.93
CA LYS A 238 -3.27 -18.85 7.59
C LYS A 238 -2.39 -18.06 6.64
N HIS A 239 -1.10 -17.94 6.94
CA HIS A 239 -0.14 -17.12 6.19
C HIS A 239 0.01 -17.49 4.69
N ASP A 240 -0.43 -18.68 4.28
CA ASP A 240 -0.33 -19.22 2.92
C ASP A 240 -1.65 -19.15 2.12
N ASP A 241 -2.76 -18.72 2.74
CA ASP A 241 -4.07 -18.59 2.09
C ASP A 241 -4.61 -17.16 2.17
N TRP A 242 -4.01 -16.29 1.35
CA TRP A 242 -4.29 -14.85 1.41
C TRP A 242 -5.74 -14.46 1.12
N ARG A 243 -6.47 -15.27 0.36
CA ARG A 243 -7.87 -14.99 0.03
C ARG A 243 -8.79 -15.16 1.23
N SER A 244 -8.47 -16.08 2.14
CA SER A 244 -9.27 -16.37 3.32
C SER A 244 -8.90 -15.53 4.54
N TRP A 245 -7.89 -14.66 4.44
CA TRP A 245 -7.54 -13.74 5.52
C TRP A 245 -8.73 -12.87 5.94
N GLN A 246 -8.84 -12.65 7.24
CA GLN A 246 -9.65 -11.59 7.82
C GLN A 246 -8.69 -10.44 8.17
N LEU A 247 -8.69 -9.40 7.34
CA LEU A 247 -7.74 -8.29 7.43
C LEU A 247 -8.51 -6.99 7.59
N VAL A 248 -8.24 -6.26 8.68
CA VAL A 248 -8.75 -4.90 8.87
C VAL A 248 -7.56 -3.98 9.05
N LEU A 249 -7.40 -3.00 8.16
CA LEU A 249 -6.37 -1.98 8.22
C LEU A 249 -7.02 -0.61 8.27
N LYS A 250 -6.60 0.22 9.22
CA LYS A 250 -6.94 1.65 9.25
C LYS A 250 -5.65 2.43 9.31
N ALA A 251 -5.35 3.19 8.28
CA ALA A 251 -4.14 3.99 8.21
C ALA A 251 -4.49 5.48 8.10
N SER A 252 -3.69 6.31 8.74
CA SER A 252 -3.79 7.76 8.63
C SER A 252 -2.42 8.42 8.63
N ALA A 253 -2.30 9.52 7.89
CA ALA A 253 -1.09 10.32 7.87
C ALA A 253 -1.41 11.78 7.56
N PRO A 254 -0.78 12.75 8.24
CA PRO A 254 -0.97 14.15 7.91
C PRO A 254 -0.41 14.48 6.52
N ASN A 255 0.74 13.90 6.17
CA ASN A 255 1.42 14.11 4.90
C ASN A 255 2.12 12.84 4.44
N VAL A 256 1.90 12.46 3.19
CA VAL A 256 2.63 11.39 2.49
C VAL A 256 3.04 11.92 1.13
N SER A 257 4.28 11.64 0.72
CA SER A 257 4.76 11.95 -0.63
C SER A 257 5.03 10.66 -1.38
N LEU A 258 4.45 10.51 -2.59
CA LEU A 258 4.73 9.43 -3.53
C LEU A 258 5.06 10.04 -4.89
N ASP A 259 6.20 9.67 -5.48
CA ASP A 259 6.72 10.22 -6.74
C ASP A 259 6.68 11.76 -6.74
N LYS A 260 7.14 12.36 -5.62
CA LYS A 260 7.12 13.81 -5.33
C LYS A 260 5.73 14.46 -5.29
N THR A 261 4.67 13.67 -5.43
CA THR A 261 3.29 14.13 -5.27
C THR A 261 2.93 14.08 -3.80
N LEU A 262 2.59 15.24 -3.24
CA LEU A 262 2.16 15.39 -1.86
C LEU A 262 0.66 15.05 -1.74
N PHE A 263 0.36 14.16 -0.81
CA PHE A 263 -0.98 13.81 -0.35
C PHE A 263 -1.09 14.27 1.10
N GLU A 264 -2.10 15.09 1.39
CA GLU A 264 -2.33 15.64 2.73
C GLU A 264 -3.58 15.00 3.33
N ASN A 265 -3.64 14.88 4.66
CA ASN A 265 -4.77 14.29 5.38
C ASN A 265 -5.19 12.92 4.83
N VAL A 266 -4.21 12.04 4.64
CA VAL A 266 -4.41 10.69 4.11
C VAL A 266 -5.17 9.85 5.12
N ILE A 267 -6.25 9.22 4.67
CA ILE A 267 -7.04 8.24 5.41
C ILE A 267 -7.24 7.03 4.50
N LEU A 268 -6.85 5.85 4.98
CA LEU A 268 -7.05 4.58 4.29
C LEU A 268 -7.77 3.60 5.21
N SER A 269 -8.75 2.88 4.67
CA SER A 269 -9.45 1.80 5.35
C SER A 269 -9.55 0.59 4.44
N TYR A 270 -9.16 -0.58 4.93
CA TYR A 270 -9.23 -1.84 4.21
C TYR A 270 -9.90 -2.90 5.08
N GLU A 271 -10.87 -3.62 4.52
CA GLU A 271 -11.56 -4.72 5.20
C GLU A 271 -11.74 -5.90 4.25
N GLN A 272 -11.07 -7.00 4.56
CA GLN A 272 -11.22 -8.30 3.92
C GLN A 272 -11.83 -9.30 4.90
N ARG A 273 -12.87 -10.01 4.48
CA ARG A 273 -13.47 -11.11 5.24
C ARG A 273 -14.23 -12.04 4.29
N ASP A 274 -14.32 -13.32 4.63
CA ASP A 274 -15.18 -14.29 3.95
C ASP A 274 -14.99 -14.31 2.42
N LEU A 275 -13.72 -14.29 1.98
CA LEU A 275 -13.32 -14.26 0.57
C LEU A 275 -13.78 -13.00 -0.20
N HIS A 276 -14.01 -11.89 0.50
CA HIS A 276 -14.39 -10.60 -0.10
C HIS A 276 -13.55 -9.47 0.48
N VAL A 277 -13.14 -8.54 -0.38
CA VAL A 277 -12.73 -7.19 0.04
C VAL A 277 -13.99 -6.35 0.10
N SER A 278 -14.53 -6.23 1.30
CA SER A 278 -15.75 -5.44 1.56
C SER A 278 -15.50 -3.93 1.52
N LYS A 279 -14.24 -3.52 1.73
CA LYS A 279 -13.85 -2.12 1.78
C LYS A 279 -12.39 -1.93 1.38
N PHE A 280 -12.13 -1.02 0.46
CA PHE A 280 -10.85 -0.36 0.27
C PHE A 280 -11.18 1.11 0.00
N ASP A 281 -11.10 1.94 1.04
CA ASP A 281 -11.35 3.37 0.95
C ASP A 281 -10.03 4.13 1.12
N PHE A 282 -9.80 5.10 0.26
CA PHE A 282 -8.65 6.00 0.31
C PHE A 282 -9.12 7.43 0.06
N ASN A 283 -8.90 8.29 1.04
CA ASN A 283 -9.29 9.70 0.98
C ASN A 283 -8.09 10.57 1.33
N CYS A 284 -7.91 11.66 0.60
CA CYS A 284 -6.87 12.64 0.87
C CYS A 284 -7.17 13.98 0.21
N ASN A 285 -6.47 15.02 0.65
CA ASN A 285 -6.33 16.26 -0.09
C ASN A 285 -5.19 16.12 -1.10
N LEU A 286 -5.43 16.59 -2.32
CA LEU A 286 -4.49 16.51 -3.43
C LEU A 286 -4.67 17.75 -4.32
N TYR A 287 -3.58 18.52 -4.51
CA TYR A 287 -3.57 19.73 -5.34
C TYR A 287 -4.72 20.71 -5.03
N ASP A 288 -4.85 21.12 -3.76
CA ASP A 288 -5.92 21.97 -3.22
C ASP A 288 -7.36 21.42 -3.34
N GLY A 289 -7.54 20.20 -3.84
CA GLY A 289 -8.83 19.52 -3.93
C GLY A 289 -8.88 18.24 -3.11
N ILE A 290 -9.96 17.48 -3.30
CA ILE A 290 -10.21 16.24 -2.55
C ILE A 290 -10.21 15.06 -3.53
N LEU A 291 -9.48 14.00 -3.18
CA LEU A 291 -9.54 12.70 -3.81
C LEU A 291 -10.24 11.73 -2.84
N ASN A 292 -11.32 11.12 -3.32
CA ASN A 292 -11.93 9.96 -2.67
C ASN A 292 -11.88 8.78 -3.62
N PHE A 293 -11.50 7.63 -3.11
CA PHE A 293 -11.46 6.35 -3.80
C PHE A 293 -12.12 5.31 -2.90
N SER A 294 -13.01 4.51 -3.46
CA SER A 294 -13.62 3.37 -2.77
C SER A 294 -13.62 2.18 -3.71
N SER A 295 -13.36 1.00 -3.18
CA SER A 295 -13.35 -0.24 -3.96
C SER A 295 -13.82 -1.43 -3.15
N THR A 296 -14.42 -2.39 -3.85
CA THR A 296 -14.80 -3.71 -3.32
C THR A 296 -14.36 -4.78 -4.31
N ALA A 297 -14.06 -5.98 -3.83
CA ALA A 297 -13.64 -7.08 -4.71
C ALA A 297 -14.12 -8.45 -4.23
N ASP A 298 -14.43 -9.33 -5.17
CA ASP A 298 -14.76 -10.74 -4.95
C ASP A 298 -13.50 -11.60 -5.13
N LEU A 299 -13.02 -12.21 -4.05
CA LEU A 299 -11.81 -13.05 -4.06
C LEU A 299 -12.10 -14.52 -4.37
N THR A 300 -13.38 -14.91 -4.50
CA THR A 300 -13.77 -16.28 -4.85
C THR A 300 -13.40 -16.63 -6.30
N GLN A 301 -13.28 -15.60 -7.15
CA GLN A 301 -12.98 -15.75 -8.58
C GLN A 301 -11.52 -15.41 -8.89
N GLU A 302 -10.92 -16.15 -9.83
CA GLU A 302 -9.51 -15.95 -10.20
C GLU A 302 -9.24 -14.56 -10.80
N SER A 303 -10.22 -14.02 -11.53
CA SER A 303 -10.16 -12.71 -12.20
C SER A 303 -10.24 -11.53 -11.22
N ILE A 304 -10.73 -11.79 -10.00
CA ILE A 304 -10.99 -10.82 -8.93
C ILE A 304 -11.84 -9.64 -9.45
N PRO A 305 -13.13 -9.86 -9.74
CA PRO A 305 -14.05 -8.80 -10.11
C PRO A 305 -14.11 -7.73 -9.02
N SER A 306 -14.01 -6.46 -9.41
CA SER A 306 -14.03 -5.34 -8.48
C SER A 306 -14.97 -4.24 -8.94
N LYS A 307 -15.55 -3.52 -7.97
CA LYS A 307 -16.28 -2.26 -8.20
C LYS A 307 -15.45 -1.14 -7.61
N ILE A 308 -15.24 -0.08 -8.39
CA ILE A 308 -14.39 1.06 -8.03
C ILE A 308 -15.22 2.33 -8.22
N ASN A 309 -15.27 3.19 -7.20
CA ASN A 309 -15.78 4.55 -7.33
C ASN A 309 -14.68 5.54 -6.95
N THR A 310 -14.40 6.48 -7.83
CA THR A 310 -13.36 7.50 -7.63
C THR A 310 -13.94 8.87 -7.91
N SER A 311 -13.72 9.81 -6.99
CA SER A 311 -14.06 11.22 -7.18
C SER A 311 -12.84 12.11 -6.94
N PHE A 312 -12.57 13.00 -7.89
CA PHE A 312 -11.71 14.16 -7.71
C PHE A 312 -12.61 15.38 -7.67
N ASN A 313 -12.49 16.21 -6.64
CA ASN A 313 -13.33 17.40 -6.48
C ASN A 313 -12.45 18.64 -6.32
N ASN A 314 -12.69 19.65 -7.17
CA ASN A 314 -12.01 20.95 -7.14
C ASN A 314 -10.48 20.89 -7.18
N ILE A 315 -9.91 19.94 -7.93
CA ILE A 315 -8.46 19.82 -8.12
C ILE A 315 -7.93 21.06 -8.86
N ASN A 316 -6.91 21.70 -8.30
CA ASN A 316 -6.22 22.81 -8.93
C ASN A 316 -5.39 22.30 -10.12
N LEU A 317 -5.87 22.57 -11.33
CA LEU A 317 -5.26 22.05 -12.55
C LEU A 317 -3.87 22.67 -12.81
N SER A 318 -3.58 23.85 -12.28
CA SER A 318 -2.24 24.46 -12.37
C SER A 318 -1.22 23.66 -11.57
N LEU A 319 -1.60 23.18 -10.39
CA LEU A 319 -0.75 22.35 -9.53
C LEU A 319 -0.60 20.95 -10.11
N LEU A 320 -1.70 20.33 -10.57
CA LEU A 320 -1.68 19.04 -11.27
C LEU A 320 -0.74 19.09 -12.48
N LYS A 321 -0.85 20.14 -13.30
CA LYS A 321 0.01 20.38 -14.47
C LYS A 321 1.48 20.42 -14.08
N LYS A 322 1.82 21.13 -13.00
CA LYS A 322 3.20 21.22 -12.46
C LYS A 322 3.69 19.85 -11.98
N GLY A 323 2.85 19.08 -11.28
CA GLY A 323 3.16 17.73 -10.83
C GLY A 323 3.41 16.75 -11.98
N LEU A 324 2.61 16.83 -13.05
CA LEU A 324 2.73 15.99 -14.25
C LEU A 324 3.73 16.51 -15.30
N ASN A 325 4.40 17.63 -15.04
CA ASN A 325 5.33 18.30 -15.97
C ASN A 325 4.73 18.54 -17.38
N LEU A 326 3.48 18.96 -17.46
CA LEU A 326 2.79 19.25 -18.71
C LEU A 326 3.17 20.64 -19.25
N LYS A 327 3.42 20.75 -20.56
CA LYS A 327 3.84 22.01 -21.22
C LYS A 327 2.68 22.92 -21.66
N ASN A 328 1.43 22.48 -21.54
CA ASN A 328 0.24 23.21 -22.00
C ASN A 328 -0.12 24.42 -21.10
N LYS A 329 -1.06 25.27 -21.52
CA LYS A 329 -1.66 26.28 -20.65
C LYS A 329 -2.98 25.72 -20.12
N LEU A 330 -2.89 25.00 -19.00
CA LEU A 330 -4.02 24.42 -18.27
C LEU A 330 -4.04 24.97 -16.84
N SER A 331 -5.13 25.62 -16.47
CA SER A 331 -5.45 26.06 -15.11
C SER A 331 -6.96 26.00 -14.88
N GLY A 332 -7.38 26.21 -13.64
CA GLY A 332 -8.79 26.15 -13.20
C GLY A 332 -9.01 25.05 -12.17
N LYS A 333 -10.28 24.74 -11.89
CA LYS A 333 -10.69 23.69 -10.94
C LYS A 333 -11.32 22.54 -11.71
N GLY A 334 -10.69 21.37 -11.63
CA GLY A 334 -11.17 20.13 -12.24
C GLY A 334 -11.91 19.25 -11.24
N SER A 335 -13.00 18.63 -11.70
CA SER A 335 -13.68 17.56 -10.97
C SER A 335 -13.95 16.38 -11.89
N LEU A 336 -13.81 15.16 -11.38
CA LEU A 336 -13.99 13.90 -12.10
C LEU A 336 -14.68 12.91 -11.18
N ASN A 337 -15.77 12.30 -11.63
CA ASN A 337 -16.40 11.17 -10.95
C ASN A 337 -16.38 9.96 -11.88
N VAL A 338 -15.99 8.80 -11.38
CA VAL A 338 -15.92 7.56 -12.16
C VAL A 338 -16.45 6.40 -11.32
N ASN A 339 -17.39 5.64 -11.86
CA ASN A 339 -17.84 4.36 -11.33
C ASN A 339 -17.48 3.26 -12.32
N LEU A 340 -16.71 2.27 -11.89
CA LEU A 340 -16.19 1.19 -12.72
C LEU A 340 -16.52 -0.18 -12.13
N THR A 341 -16.72 -1.14 -13.01
CA THR A 341 -16.59 -2.56 -12.72
C THR A 341 -15.45 -3.12 -13.57
N CYS A 342 -14.43 -3.70 -12.94
CA CYS A 342 -13.30 -4.26 -13.67
C CYS A 342 -12.69 -5.47 -12.91
N PRO A 343 -12.22 -6.50 -13.62
CA PRO A 343 -11.33 -7.49 -13.02
C PRO A 343 -9.99 -6.84 -12.69
N ILE A 344 -9.50 -6.98 -11.45
CA ILE A 344 -8.22 -6.35 -11.01
C ILE A 344 -7.05 -6.78 -11.90
N LYS A 345 -7.06 -8.02 -12.40
CA LYS A 345 -6.02 -8.56 -13.29
C LYS A 345 -6.13 -8.08 -14.75
N SER A 346 -7.19 -7.34 -15.13
CA SER A 346 -7.44 -6.96 -16.52
C SER A 346 -8.15 -5.61 -16.63
N ALA A 347 -7.43 -4.53 -16.33
CA ALA A 347 -7.96 -3.16 -16.40
C ALA A 347 -8.53 -2.78 -17.78
N LYS A 348 -8.10 -3.44 -18.86
CA LYS A 348 -8.67 -3.25 -20.20
C LYS A 348 -10.16 -3.64 -20.30
N LYS A 349 -10.62 -4.56 -19.46
CA LYS A 349 -12.01 -5.01 -19.40
C LYS A 349 -12.88 -4.15 -18.45
N ALA A 350 -12.44 -2.93 -18.15
CA ALA A 350 -13.22 -2.01 -17.33
C ALA A 350 -14.48 -1.58 -18.09
N ASN A 351 -15.62 -1.65 -17.41
CA ASN A 351 -16.87 -1.05 -17.85
C ASN A 351 -17.35 -0.06 -16.79
N GLY A 352 -18.04 1.00 -17.19
CA GLY A 352 -18.49 1.99 -16.21
C GLY A 352 -19.03 3.27 -16.82
N SER A 353 -19.14 4.28 -15.98
CA SER A 353 -19.58 5.62 -16.37
C SER A 353 -18.99 6.67 -15.48
N GLY A 354 -19.07 7.92 -15.91
CA GLY A 354 -18.57 9.03 -15.12
C GLY A 354 -18.91 10.38 -15.71
N SER A 355 -18.37 11.41 -15.05
CA SER A 355 -18.52 12.80 -15.45
C SER A 355 -17.23 13.56 -15.19
N LEU A 356 -16.86 14.46 -16.09
CA LEU A 356 -15.77 15.41 -15.95
C LEU A 356 -16.33 16.83 -15.99
N SER A 357 -15.77 17.72 -15.17
CA SER A 357 -16.00 19.16 -15.30
C SER A 357 -14.74 19.96 -15.02
N ILE A 358 -14.54 21.05 -15.74
CA ILE A 358 -13.54 22.09 -15.46
C ILE A 358 -14.30 23.41 -15.34
N LYS A 359 -14.01 24.18 -14.29
CA LYS A 359 -14.56 25.53 -14.06
C LYS A 359 -13.44 26.53 -13.86
N GLU A 360 -13.73 27.80 -14.16
CA GLU A 360 -12.77 28.91 -13.99
C GLU A 360 -11.43 28.60 -14.68
N GLY A 361 -11.53 27.93 -15.82
CA GLY A 361 -10.43 27.38 -16.56
C GLY A 361 -9.70 28.41 -17.39
N TYR A 362 -8.46 28.07 -17.70
CA TYR A 362 -7.78 28.63 -18.86
C TYR A 362 -7.24 27.45 -19.65
N ILE A 363 -8.03 26.99 -20.61
CA ILE A 363 -7.72 25.83 -21.45
C ILE A 363 -7.32 26.37 -22.83
N TRP A 364 -6.01 26.42 -23.09
CA TRP A 364 -5.47 26.90 -24.36
C TRP A 364 -4.16 26.18 -24.74
N HIS A 365 -3.85 26.12 -26.03
CA HIS A 365 -2.72 25.35 -26.59
C HIS A 365 -2.75 23.86 -26.23
N TRP A 366 -3.89 23.22 -26.50
CA TRP A 366 -3.97 21.76 -26.56
C TRP A 366 -4.00 21.35 -28.03
N ASN A 367 -3.17 20.40 -28.45
CA ASN A 367 -3.01 20.01 -29.87
C ASN A 367 -4.35 19.73 -30.59
N ILE A 368 -5.34 19.23 -29.85
CA ILE A 368 -6.71 19.00 -30.33
C ILE A 368 -7.41 20.32 -30.66
N LEU A 369 -7.33 21.31 -29.76
CA LEU A 369 -7.96 22.62 -29.92
C LEU A 369 -7.27 23.46 -30.99
N GLU A 370 -5.94 23.35 -31.12
CA GLU A 370 -5.18 23.98 -32.21
C GLU A 370 -5.63 23.45 -33.57
N SER A 371 -5.88 22.14 -33.68
CA SER A 371 -6.37 21.52 -34.91
C SER A 371 -7.77 22.03 -35.28
N ILE A 372 -8.67 22.17 -34.31
CA ILE A 372 -10.04 22.67 -34.53
C ILE A 372 -10.03 24.15 -34.93
N THR A 373 -9.27 24.99 -34.22
CA THR A 373 -9.19 26.43 -34.51
C THR A 373 -8.55 26.72 -35.87
N ASN A 374 -7.52 25.96 -36.26
CA ASN A 374 -6.94 26.04 -37.60
C ASN A 374 -7.92 25.57 -38.69
N ALA A 375 -8.67 24.50 -38.44
CA ALA A 375 -9.62 23.94 -39.39
C ALA A 375 -10.80 24.87 -39.68
N ILE A 376 -11.24 25.65 -38.69
CA ILE A 376 -12.38 26.56 -38.82
C ILE A 376 -12.00 27.86 -39.59
N LEU A 377 -10.72 28.09 -39.92
CA LEU A 377 -10.26 29.10 -40.89
C LEU A 377 -10.75 30.55 -40.63
N ILE A 378 -10.79 31.00 -39.37
CA ILE A 378 -11.13 32.41 -39.07
C ILE A 378 -9.92 33.12 -38.45
N PRO A 379 -9.17 33.91 -39.26
CA PRO A 379 -7.99 34.65 -38.80
C PRO A 379 -8.26 35.61 -37.64
N GLU A 380 -9.50 36.10 -37.51
CA GLU A 380 -9.91 37.08 -36.49
C GLU A 380 -10.01 36.47 -35.09
N PHE A 381 -10.00 35.13 -34.96
CA PHE A 381 -10.18 34.41 -33.69
C PHE A 381 -8.93 33.67 -33.21
N GLN A 382 -7.72 34.14 -33.54
CA GLN A 382 -6.44 33.54 -33.09
C GLN A 382 -6.20 33.55 -31.55
N LYS A 383 -7.15 34.07 -30.75
CA LYS A 383 -7.09 34.10 -29.27
C LYS A 383 -8.37 33.52 -28.64
N VAL A 384 -8.80 32.34 -29.08
CA VAL A 384 -9.81 31.57 -28.34
C VAL A 384 -9.18 31.09 -27.02
N TYR A 385 -9.96 30.97 -25.96
CA TYR A 385 -9.62 30.16 -24.80
C TYR A 385 -10.91 29.67 -24.16
N PHE A 386 -10.85 28.51 -23.52
CA PHE A 386 -12.03 27.92 -22.88
C PHE A 386 -11.94 28.06 -21.36
N THR A 387 -13.06 28.49 -20.77
CA THR A 387 -13.20 28.72 -19.33
C THR A 387 -13.87 27.55 -18.64
N ASP A 388 -14.73 26.82 -19.33
CA ASP A 388 -15.46 25.71 -18.75
C ASP A 388 -15.44 24.52 -19.68
N ALA A 389 -15.42 23.32 -19.10
CA ALA A 389 -15.52 22.07 -19.82
C ALA A 389 -16.45 21.13 -19.04
N SER A 390 -17.26 20.35 -19.74
CA SER A 390 -18.05 19.29 -19.10
C SER A 390 -18.30 18.13 -20.05
N ALA A 391 -18.35 16.91 -19.53
CA ALA A 391 -18.80 15.74 -20.28
C ALA A 391 -19.29 14.67 -19.31
N SER A 392 -20.37 13.98 -19.67
CA SER A 392 -20.69 12.65 -19.15
C SER A 392 -20.09 11.62 -20.10
N PHE A 393 -19.69 10.47 -19.57
CA PHE A 393 -19.11 9.42 -20.39
C PHE A 393 -19.46 8.02 -19.92
N ILE A 394 -19.40 7.09 -20.86
CA ILE A 394 -19.55 5.64 -20.66
C ILE A 394 -18.23 4.97 -21.04
N ILE A 395 -17.82 3.99 -20.26
CA ILE A 395 -16.63 3.18 -20.51
C ILE A 395 -17.09 1.77 -20.84
N GLU A 396 -16.79 1.30 -22.05
CA GLU A 396 -17.08 -0.06 -22.50
C GLU A 396 -16.21 -0.40 -23.71
N ASN A 397 -15.98 -1.68 -23.98
CA ASN A 397 -15.28 -2.13 -25.20
C ASN A 397 -13.91 -1.43 -25.41
N GLU A 398 -13.15 -1.23 -24.33
CA GLU A 398 -11.85 -0.53 -24.30
C GLU A 398 -11.90 0.94 -24.76
N LYS A 399 -13.08 1.57 -24.69
CA LYS A 399 -13.36 2.93 -25.14
C LYS A 399 -14.10 3.74 -24.07
N ILE A 400 -13.91 5.05 -24.13
CA ILE A 400 -14.63 6.06 -23.36
C ILE A 400 -15.46 6.86 -24.36
N PHE A 401 -16.79 6.77 -24.28
CA PHE A 401 -17.75 7.43 -25.16
C PHE A 401 -18.38 8.62 -24.46
N THR A 402 -18.68 9.67 -25.22
CA THR A 402 -19.46 10.82 -24.76
C THR A 402 -20.34 11.33 -25.89
N ASP A 403 -21.54 11.79 -25.55
CA ASP A 403 -22.52 12.38 -26.45
C ASP A 403 -22.84 13.84 -26.10
N ASN A 404 -22.18 14.39 -25.08
CA ASN A 404 -22.52 15.67 -24.50
C ASN A 404 -21.28 16.46 -24.04
N ALA A 405 -20.13 16.24 -24.68
CA ALA A 405 -18.94 17.03 -24.38
C ALA A 405 -19.18 18.50 -24.74
N LEU A 406 -18.89 19.40 -23.82
CA LEU A 406 -19.05 20.84 -23.96
C LEU A 406 -17.77 21.54 -23.52
N LEU A 407 -17.31 22.49 -24.33
CA LEU A 407 -16.28 23.46 -24.00
C LEU A 407 -16.85 24.85 -24.20
N VAL A 408 -16.87 25.66 -23.14
CA VAL A 408 -17.38 27.03 -23.17
C VAL A 408 -16.22 27.98 -23.35
N GLY A 409 -16.28 28.80 -24.41
CA GLY A 409 -15.19 29.68 -24.80
C GLY A 409 -15.58 31.15 -24.77
N ASN A 410 -14.57 32.01 -24.80
CA ASN A 410 -14.78 33.46 -24.87
C ASN A 410 -15.42 33.93 -26.20
N THR A 411 -15.20 33.19 -27.28
CA THR A 411 -15.70 33.54 -28.62
C THR A 411 -16.52 32.44 -29.29
N VAL A 412 -16.31 31.18 -28.91
CA VAL A 412 -16.94 30.01 -29.51
C VAL A 412 -17.11 28.93 -28.45
N ASP A 413 -18.28 28.31 -28.43
CA ASP A 413 -18.52 27.11 -27.66
C ASP A 413 -18.37 25.89 -28.57
N LEU A 414 -17.85 24.78 -28.06
CA LEU A 414 -17.71 23.54 -28.81
C LEU A 414 -18.55 22.46 -28.16
N THR A 415 -19.45 21.84 -28.92
CA THR A 415 -20.12 20.60 -28.53
C THR A 415 -19.50 19.42 -29.26
N GLY A 416 -19.28 18.31 -28.58
CA GLY A 416 -18.61 17.14 -29.14
C GLY A 416 -19.30 15.82 -28.79
N ILE A 417 -19.36 14.94 -29.78
CA ILE A 417 -19.80 13.54 -29.64
C ILE A 417 -18.68 12.65 -30.16
N GLY A 418 -18.33 11.59 -29.44
CA GLY A 418 -17.26 10.72 -29.89
C GLY A 418 -16.72 9.78 -28.84
N TRP A 419 -15.53 9.25 -29.13
CA TRP A 419 -14.84 8.34 -28.22
C TRP A 419 -13.32 8.47 -28.26
N ILE A 420 -12.72 8.03 -27.17
CA ILE A 420 -11.28 7.76 -27.04
C ILE A 420 -11.07 6.32 -26.57
N ASP A 421 -10.15 5.58 -27.19
CA ASP A 421 -9.79 4.24 -26.73
C ASP A 421 -8.57 4.23 -25.81
N PHE A 422 -8.33 3.09 -25.13
CA PHE A 422 -7.20 2.94 -24.21
C PHE A 422 -5.82 2.96 -24.92
N SER A 423 -5.82 2.87 -26.26
CA SER A 423 -4.64 3.08 -27.10
C SER A 423 -4.47 4.54 -27.53
N LYS A 424 -5.27 5.46 -26.96
CA LYS A 424 -5.26 6.91 -27.20
C LYS A 424 -5.66 7.30 -28.63
N ARG A 425 -6.36 6.42 -29.36
CA ARG A 425 -7.01 6.78 -30.62
C ARG A 425 -8.31 7.51 -30.34
N ILE A 426 -8.63 8.48 -31.17
CA ILE A 426 -9.78 9.36 -31.00
C ILE A 426 -10.67 9.32 -32.25
N ASN A 427 -11.96 9.52 -32.04
CA ASN A 427 -12.92 9.81 -33.09
C ASN A 427 -14.02 10.71 -32.51
N PHE A 428 -14.01 11.98 -32.87
CA PHE A 428 -14.97 12.97 -32.41
C PHE A 428 -15.57 13.73 -33.59
N SER A 429 -16.86 14.03 -33.47
CA SER A 429 -17.57 15.00 -34.28
C SER A 429 -17.80 16.24 -33.42
N ILE A 430 -17.25 17.37 -33.82
CA ILE A 430 -17.23 18.60 -33.03
C ILE A 430 -17.95 19.70 -33.81
N THR A 431 -18.95 20.30 -33.16
CA THR A 431 -19.75 21.39 -33.72
C THR A 431 -19.45 22.69 -32.96
N PRO A 432 -18.91 23.71 -33.64
CA PRO A 432 -18.72 25.02 -33.05
C PRO A 432 -20.03 25.82 -33.05
N HIS A 433 -20.29 26.53 -31.94
CA HIS A 433 -21.41 27.44 -31.75
C HIS A 433 -20.87 28.85 -31.50
N PHE A 434 -21.16 29.77 -32.42
CA PHE A 434 -20.74 31.17 -32.32
C PHE A 434 -21.90 32.03 -31.83
N SER A 435 -21.62 33.00 -30.96
CA SER A 435 -22.63 33.98 -30.58
C SER A 435 -22.96 34.93 -31.75
N GLN A 436 -24.19 35.43 -31.81
CA GLN A 436 -24.60 36.37 -32.87
C GLN A 436 -23.74 37.64 -32.90
N ALA A 437 -23.33 38.14 -31.73
CA ALA A 437 -22.43 39.28 -31.62
C ALA A 437 -21.08 39.02 -32.31
N VAL A 438 -20.52 37.82 -32.14
CA VAL A 438 -19.25 37.40 -32.77
C VAL A 438 -19.40 37.26 -34.29
N ILE A 439 -20.50 36.67 -34.77
CA ILE A 439 -20.81 36.54 -36.21
C ILE A 439 -20.95 37.91 -36.86
N MET A 440 -21.66 38.84 -36.22
CA MET A 440 -21.89 40.20 -36.74
C MET A 440 -20.65 41.08 -36.73
N GLN A 441 -19.62 40.75 -35.96
CA GLN A 441 -18.38 41.53 -35.88
C GLN A 441 -17.28 41.00 -36.82
N SER A 442 -17.30 39.72 -37.19
CA SER A 442 -16.31 39.12 -38.09
C SER A 442 -16.55 39.49 -39.56
N ASN A 443 -15.49 39.93 -40.24
CA ASN A 443 -15.55 40.21 -41.68
C ASN A 443 -15.57 38.93 -42.52
N SER A 444 -15.02 37.83 -41.99
CA SER A 444 -15.07 36.50 -42.59
C SER A 444 -16.50 35.94 -42.59
N PHE A 445 -17.24 36.12 -41.50
CA PHE A 445 -18.60 35.60 -41.36
C PHE A 445 -19.68 36.46 -42.02
N LYS A 446 -19.51 37.79 -42.12
CA LYS A 446 -20.45 38.67 -42.84
C LYS A 446 -20.67 38.31 -44.31
N LYS A 447 -19.72 37.60 -44.93
CA LYS A 447 -19.75 37.22 -46.35
C LYS A 447 -20.55 35.94 -46.63
N ALA A 448 -20.93 35.19 -45.60
CA ALA A 448 -21.74 33.98 -45.74
C ALA A 448 -23.12 34.19 -45.08
N PRO A 449 -24.20 33.58 -45.60
CA PRO A 449 -25.51 33.64 -44.97
C PRO A 449 -25.42 33.22 -43.51
N THR A 450 -25.87 34.08 -42.58
CA THR A 450 -25.75 33.87 -41.13
C THR A 450 -26.38 32.55 -40.67
N SER A 451 -27.40 32.06 -41.38
CA SER A 451 -28.05 30.75 -41.14
C SER A 451 -27.16 29.53 -41.48
N LEU A 452 -26.27 29.64 -42.48
CA LEU A 452 -25.32 28.58 -42.84
C LEU A 452 -24.20 28.45 -41.80
N LEU A 453 -23.80 29.56 -41.19
CA LEU A 453 -22.67 29.60 -40.26
C LEU A 453 -23.00 29.07 -38.87
N THR A 454 -24.25 29.19 -38.44
CA THR A 454 -24.70 28.70 -37.12
C THR A 454 -25.07 27.21 -37.10
N GLN A 455 -25.25 26.56 -38.26
CA GLN A 455 -25.86 25.21 -38.33
C GLN A 455 -25.14 24.19 -39.23
N ALA A 456 -24.10 24.59 -40.00
CA ALA A 456 -23.58 23.73 -41.07
C ALA A 456 -22.12 23.27 -40.94
N ILE A 457 -21.36 23.67 -39.92
CA ILE A 457 -19.93 23.30 -39.78
C ILE A 457 -19.79 22.17 -38.75
N THR A 458 -19.20 21.06 -39.17
CA THR A 458 -18.79 19.97 -38.29
C THR A 458 -17.33 19.63 -38.54
N VAL A 459 -16.53 19.51 -37.48
CA VAL A 459 -15.12 19.12 -37.54
C VAL A 459 -15.01 17.68 -37.06
N ASN A 460 -14.69 16.77 -37.97
CA ASN A 460 -14.40 15.39 -37.64
C ASN A 460 -12.91 15.26 -37.25
N LEU A 461 -12.66 14.79 -36.04
CA LEU A 461 -11.35 14.66 -35.43
C LEU A 461 -11.03 13.18 -35.21
N THR A 462 -10.02 12.67 -35.90
CA THR A 462 -9.57 11.27 -35.82
C THR A 462 -8.08 11.17 -35.53
N GLY A 463 -7.50 9.96 -35.56
CA GLY A 463 -6.07 9.75 -35.30
C GLY A 463 -5.79 9.45 -33.84
N THR A 464 -4.76 10.05 -33.26
CA THR A 464 -4.40 9.87 -31.84
C THR A 464 -4.38 11.19 -31.08
N LEU A 465 -4.48 11.15 -29.76
CA LEU A 465 -4.37 12.35 -28.90
C LEU A 465 -3.11 13.19 -29.16
N SER A 466 -2.00 12.55 -29.53
CA SER A 466 -0.72 13.24 -29.79
C SER A 466 -0.59 13.75 -31.23
N LYS A 467 -1.27 13.09 -32.18
CA LYS A 467 -1.27 13.42 -33.61
C LYS A 467 -2.70 13.38 -34.16
N PRO A 468 -3.54 14.36 -33.81
CA PRO A 468 -4.90 14.42 -34.32
C PRO A 468 -4.92 14.75 -35.82
N VAL A 469 -5.90 14.19 -36.54
CA VAL A 469 -6.19 14.48 -37.94
C VAL A 469 -7.60 15.07 -38.02
N HIS A 470 -7.76 16.18 -38.73
CA HIS A 470 -9.03 16.89 -38.84
C HIS A 470 -9.56 16.87 -40.27
N LYS A 471 -10.89 16.79 -40.41
CA LYS A 471 -11.61 16.99 -41.66
C LYS A 471 -12.82 17.88 -41.38
N VAL A 472 -12.95 18.96 -42.14
CA VAL A 472 -14.11 19.86 -42.05
C VAL A 472 -15.18 19.36 -42.99
N GLU A 473 -16.38 19.17 -42.46
CA GLU A 473 -17.57 18.87 -43.24
C GLU A 473 -18.53 20.05 -43.12
N THR A 474 -18.83 20.64 -44.28
CA THR A 474 -19.88 21.64 -44.42
C THR A 474 -21.10 20.94 -45.02
N SER A 475 -22.25 20.96 -44.34
CA SER A 475 -23.47 20.38 -44.88
C SER A 475 -24.40 21.48 -45.43
N PRO A 476 -24.34 21.81 -46.73
CA PRO A 476 -25.20 22.84 -47.33
C PRO A 476 -26.68 22.41 -47.45
N PHE A 477 -27.01 21.14 -47.19
CA PHE A 477 -28.30 20.57 -47.57
C PHE A 477 -29.49 20.88 -46.64
N LYS A 478 -29.28 21.27 -45.38
CA LYS A 478 -30.40 21.70 -44.50
C LYS A 478 -30.99 23.06 -44.86
N VAL A 479 -30.31 23.86 -45.68
CA VAL A 479 -30.78 25.20 -46.10
C VAL A 479 -31.66 25.14 -47.35
N ILE A 480 -31.61 24.04 -48.10
CA ILE A 480 -32.34 23.88 -49.36
C ILE A 480 -33.82 23.49 -49.12
N GLU A 481 -34.14 22.81 -48.02
CA GLU A 481 -35.54 22.52 -47.66
C GLU A 481 -36.33 23.79 -47.28
N GLY A 482 -35.72 24.74 -46.54
CA GLY A 482 -36.39 26.00 -46.18
C GLY A 482 -36.53 27.01 -47.33
N THR A 483 -35.64 26.96 -48.32
CA THR A 483 -35.68 27.88 -49.48
C THR A 483 -36.60 27.40 -50.59
N THR A 484 -36.87 26.09 -50.68
CA THR A 484 -37.84 25.54 -51.62
C THR A 484 -39.30 25.78 -51.19
N GLU A 485 -39.58 25.91 -49.89
CA GLU A 485 -40.90 26.38 -49.40
C GLU A 485 -41.12 27.87 -49.69
N LEU A 486 -40.12 28.73 -49.45
CA LEU A 486 -40.21 30.17 -49.73
C LEU A 486 -40.35 30.50 -51.23
N LEU A 487 -39.73 29.70 -52.11
CA LEU A 487 -39.90 29.84 -53.56
C LEU A 487 -41.27 29.33 -54.04
N LYS A 488 -41.89 28.37 -53.35
CA LYS A 488 -43.27 27.92 -53.63
C LYS A 488 -44.31 28.97 -53.21
N GLU A 489 -44.12 29.63 -52.07
CA GLU A 489 -44.99 30.74 -51.64
C GLU A 489 -44.82 31.99 -52.51
N GLY A 490 -43.59 32.29 -52.96
CA GLY A 490 -43.31 33.46 -53.80
C GLY A 490 -43.88 33.35 -55.23
N ILE A 491 -43.90 32.15 -55.82
CA ILE A 491 -44.48 31.92 -57.16
C ILE A 491 -46.00 31.76 -57.09
N GLY A 492 -46.55 31.23 -55.99
CA GLY A 492 -48.00 31.14 -55.76
C GLY A 492 -48.70 32.50 -55.69
N ASN A 493 -48.04 33.52 -55.13
CA ASN A 493 -48.62 34.87 -54.99
C ASN A 493 -48.52 35.75 -56.25
N ILE A 494 -47.69 35.38 -57.24
CA ILE A 494 -47.57 36.14 -58.51
C ILE A 494 -48.53 35.60 -59.58
N LEU A 495 -49.00 34.35 -59.46
CA LEU A 495 -49.98 33.75 -60.38
C LEU A 495 -51.44 33.86 -59.88
N GLY A 496 -51.69 34.26 -58.64
CA GLY A 496 -53.02 34.55 -58.09
C GLY A 496 -53.56 35.96 -58.39
N GLY A 497 -52.79 36.81 -59.09
CA GLY A 497 -53.18 38.17 -59.47
C GLY A 497 -53.64 38.34 -60.91
N PHE A 498 -53.85 37.24 -61.65
CA PHE A 498 -54.28 37.25 -63.06
C PHE A 498 -55.52 36.40 -63.37
N PHE A 499 -56.33 36.04 -62.37
CA PHE A 499 -57.67 35.49 -62.55
C PHE A 499 -58.67 36.13 -61.61
#